data_AF-A0A657LTB4-F1
#
_entry.id   AF-A0A657LTB4-F1
#
_cell.length_a   1.000
_cell.length_b   1.000
_cell.length_c   1.000
_cell.angle_alpha   90.00
_cell.angle_beta   90.00
_cell.angle_gamma   90.00
#
_symmetry.space_group_name_H-M   'P 1'
#
loop_
_entity.id
_entity.type
_entity.pdbx_description
1 polymer ?
#
loop_
_entity_poly.entity_id
_entity_poly.type
_entity_poly.pdbx_seq_one_letter_code
_entity_poly.pdbx_strand_id
1 'polypeptide(L)'
;MKKRLFAVVLTALMPTIGMLAYNEFAARSERNAEVHRHAAQIARQAASDVASVIDGIKGILIATSAIPAIAARDPAPCNIALKSVASKLSQVRNILVLDRTGSLVCDSLGWEAGTSFADRD
;
A
#
# COMPACT_ATOMS: atom_id res chain seq x y z
N MET A 1 47.33 -14.87 50.06
CA MET A 1 46.38 -13.78 50.43
C MET A 1 45.50 -13.34 49.25
N LYS A 2 46.04 -12.84 48.12
CA LYS A 2 45.26 -12.28 46.99
C LYS A 2 44.18 -13.20 46.36
N LYS A 3 44.42 -14.51 46.25
CA LYS A 3 43.46 -15.47 45.65
C LYS A 3 42.15 -15.62 46.45
N ARG A 4 42.22 -15.57 47.79
CA ARG A 4 41.03 -15.71 48.66
C ARG A 4 40.14 -14.47 48.56
N LEU A 5 40.75 -13.29 48.48
CA LEU A 5 40.02 -12.03 48.29
C LEU A 5 39.29 -12.01 46.94
N PHE A 6 39.97 -12.45 45.88
CA PHE A 6 39.36 -12.57 44.55
C PHE A 6 38.17 -13.54 44.52
N ALA A 7 38.29 -14.69 45.19
CA ALA A 7 37.21 -15.68 45.25
C ALA A 7 35.95 -15.11 45.91
N VAL A 8 36.10 -14.40 47.04
CA VAL A 8 34.96 -13.78 47.75
C VAL A 8 34.26 -12.73 46.89
N VAL A 9 35.04 -11.87 46.24
CA VAL A 9 34.50 -10.83 45.34
C VAL A 9 33.73 -11.47 44.18
N LEU A 10 34.27 -12.51 43.56
CA LEU A 10 33.60 -13.22 42.46
C LEU A 10 32.28 -13.84 42.93
N THR A 11 32.27 -14.55 44.05
CA THR A 11 31.02 -15.15 44.58
C THR A 11 29.97 -14.11 44.96
N ALA A 12 30.38 -12.94 45.46
CA ALA A 12 29.45 -11.88 45.81
C ALA A 12 28.85 -11.18 44.56
N LEU A 13 29.62 -11.06 43.48
CA LEU A 13 29.18 -10.39 42.25
C LEU A 13 28.42 -11.31 41.28
N MET A 14 28.68 -12.62 41.34
CA MET A 14 28.09 -13.61 40.43
C MET A 14 26.56 -13.53 40.31
N PRO A 15 25.75 -13.47 41.39
CA PRO A 15 24.29 -13.45 41.27
C PRO A 15 23.78 -12.16 40.61
N THR A 16 24.39 -11.01 40.92
CA THR A 16 24.01 -9.72 40.32
C THR A 16 24.29 -9.72 38.83
N ILE A 17 25.48 -10.19 38.42
CA ILE A 17 25.85 -10.29 37.01
C ILE A 17 24.94 -11.29 36.28
N GLY A 18 24.63 -12.43 36.90
CA GLY A 18 23.72 -13.42 36.34
C GLY A 18 22.32 -12.86 36.09
N MET A 19 21.76 -12.14 37.08
CA MET A 19 20.45 -11.50 36.94
C MET A 19 20.44 -10.43 35.84
N LEU A 20 21.47 -9.58 35.78
CA LEU A 20 21.61 -8.55 34.75
C LEU A 20 21.71 -9.16 33.35
N ALA A 21 22.52 -10.20 33.18
CA ALA A 21 22.69 -10.89 31.90
C ALA A 21 21.39 -11.56 31.43
N TYR A 22 20.65 -12.20 32.35
CA TYR A 22 19.35 -12.79 32.04
C TYR A 22 18.35 -11.72 31.58
N ASN A 23 18.27 -10.61 32.30
CA ASN A 23 17.31 -9.56 32.00
C ASN A 23 17.61 -8.88 30.65
N GLU A 24 18.87 -8.61 30.35
CA GLU A 24 19.29 -8.06 29.05
C GLU A 24 18.94 -9.03 27.90
N PHE A 25 19.16 -10.34 28.09
CA PHE A 25 18.83 -11.34 27.09
C PHE A 25 17.31 -11.43 26.85
N ALA A 26 16.53 -11.48 27.93
CA ALA A 26 15.07 -11.51 27.87
C ALA A 26 14.51 -10.24 27.21
N ALA A 27 14.98 -9.06 27.64
CA ALA A 27 14.59 -7.77 27.08
C ALA A 27 14.91 -7.69 25.58
N ARG A 28 16.06 -8.20 25.14
CA ARG A 28 16.45 -8.21 23.73
C ARG A 28 15.54 -9.10 22.88
N SER A 29 15.14 -10.27 23.41
CA SER A 29 14.20 -11.16 22.73
C SER A 29 12.82 -10.53 22.58
N GLU A 30 12.30 -9.93 23.66
CA GLU A 30 11.00 -9.26 23.67
C GLU A 30 10.98 -8.07 22.70
N ARG A 31 12.05 -7.27 22.70
CA ARG A 31 12.18 -6.11 21.81
C ARG A 31 12.22 -6.51 20.33
N ASN A 32 12.88 -7.62 19.99
CA ASN A 32 12.87 -8.14 18.61
C ASN A 32 11.46 -8.59 18.20
N ALA A 33 10.76 -9.33 19.06
CA ALA A 33 9.38 -9.76 18.79
C ALA A 33 8.43 -8.57 18.65
N GLU A 34 8.59 -7.55 19.49
CA GLU A 34 7.84 -6.30 19.42
C GLU A 34 8.10 -5.56 18.10
N VAL A 35 9.35 -5.34 17.70
CA VAL A 35 9.69 -4.68 16.43
C VAL A 35 9.07 -5.41 15.24
N HIS A 36 9.12 -6.74 15.21
CA HIS A 36 8.48 -7.53 14.14
C HIS A 36 6.96 -7.38 14.14
N ARG A 37 6.30 -7.37 15.30
CA ARG A 37 4.85 -7.14 15.39
C ARG A 37 4.48 -5.74 14.89
N HIS A 38 5.19 -4.71 15.33
CA HIS A 38 4.95 -3.33 14.88
C HIS A 38 5.16 -3.20 13.37
N ALA A 39 6.24 -3.76 12.83
CA ALA A 39 6.49 -3.75 11.38
C ALA A 39 5.35 -4.44 10.60
N ALA A 40 4.90 -5.61 11.06
CA ALA A 40 3.79 -6.32 10.44
C ALA A 40 2.46 -5.55 10.54
N GLN A 41 2.21 -4.86 11.66
CA GLN A 41 1.02 -4.03 11.85
C GLN A 41 1.03 -2.82 10.90
N ILE A 42 2.16 -2.12 10.78
CA ILE A 42 2.32 -1.00 9.85
C ILE A 42 2.11 -1.47 8.40
N ALA A 43 2.69 -2.61 8.02
CA ALA A 43 2.50 -3.18 6.69
C ALA A 43 1.03 -3.50 6.40
N ARG A 44 0.30 -4.08 7.36
CA ARG A 44 -1.14 -4.36 7.23
C ARG A 44 -1.98 -3.10 7.14
N GLN A 45 -1.63 -2.06 7.91
CA GLN A 45 -2.29 -0.76 7.84
C GLN A 45 -2.10 -0.14 6.45
N ALA A 46 -0.86 -0.07 5.96
CA ALA A 46 -0.55 0.46 4.64
C ALA A 46 -1.29 -0.31 3.53
N ALA A 47 -1.36 -1.64 3.63
CA ALA A 47 -2.12 -2.45 2.69
C ALA A 47 -3.63 -2.12 2.71
N SER A 48 -4.20 -1.86 3.90
CA SER A 48 -5.60 -1.47 4.05
C SER A 48 -5.88 -0.08 3.48
N ASP A 49 -4.96 0.87 3.68
CA ASP A 49 -5.06 2.21 3.12
C ASP A 49 -5.06 2.17 1.58
N VAL A 50 -4.16 1.37 0.98
CA VAL A 50 -4.12 1.15 -0.48
C VAL A 50 -5.41 0.49 -0.98
N ALA A 51 -5.92 -0.51 -0.27
CA ALA A 51 -7.17 -1.17 -0.64
C ALA A 51 -8.35 -0.18 -0.65
N SER A 52 -8.42 0.70 0.35
CA SER A 52 -9.44 1.76 0.44
C SER A 52 -9.36 2.73 -0.75
N VAL A 53 -8.16 3.13 -1.16
CA VAL A 53 -7.95 3.96 -2.36
C VAL A 53 -8.46 3.25 -3.61
N ILE A 54 -8.13 1.97 -3.77
CA ILE A 54 -8.58 1.15 -4.91
C ILE A 54 -10.11 1.05 -4.94
N ASP A 55 -10.75 0.81 -3.80
CA ASP A 55 -12.20 0.69 -3.73
C ASP A 55 -12.91 2.03 -4.01
N GLY A 56 -12.32 3.15 -3.59
CA GLY A 56 -12.76 4.49 -4.00
C GLY A 56 -12.72 4.68 -5.52
N ILE A 57 -11.63 4.27 -6.17
CA ILE A 57 -11.48 4.34 -7.63
C ILE A 57 -12.53 3.43 -8.31
N LYS A 58 -12.76 2.21 -7.82
CA LYS A 58 -13.82 1.32 -8.35
C LYS A 58 -15.19 1.97 -8.28
N GLY A 59 -15.54 2.59 -7.15
CA GLY A 59 -16.82 3.29 -6.99
C GLY A 59 -17.00 4.42 -8.01
N ILE A 60 -15.94 5.20 -8.25
CA ILE A 60 -15.93 6.25 -9.28
C ILE A 60 -16.12 5.66 -10.67
N LEU A 61 -15.42 4.57 -11.02
CA LEU A 61 -15.52 3.92 -12.32
C LEU A 61 -16.92 3.34 -12.55
N ILE A 62 -17.53 2.74 -11.53
CA ILE A 62 -18.91 2.24 -11.59
C ILE A 62 -19.87 3.39 -11.88
N ALA A 63 -19.79 4.48 -11.10
CA ALA A 63 -20.65 5.65 -11.29
C ALA A 63 -20.45 6.29 -12.67
N THR A 64 -19.20 6.40 -13.11
CA THR A 64 -18.83 6.95 -14.42
C THR A 64 -19.36 6.07 -15.56
N SER A 65 -19.31 4.74 -15.42
CA SER A 65 -19.82 3.81 -16.43
C SER A 65 -21.33 3.91 -16.66
N ALA A 66 -22.07 4.39 -15.66
CA ALA A 66 -23.52 4.60 -15.74
C ALA A 66 -23.91 5.91 -16.46
N ILE A 67 -22.95 6.78 -16.78
CA ILE A 67 -23.21 8.02 -17.52
C ILE A 67 -23.63 7.66 -18.96
N PRO A 68 -24.79 8.14 -19.46
CA PRO A 68 -25.30 7.75 -20.78
C PRO A 68 -24.31 8.00 -21.93
N ALA A 69 -23.58 9.11 -21.89
CA ALA A 69 -22.56 9.45 -22.90
C ALA A 69 -21.42 8.42 -22.97
N ILE A 70 -21.15 7.72 -21.87
CA ILE A 70 -20.10 6.69 -21.77
C ILE A 70 -20.69 5.33 -22.14
N ALA A 71 -21.88 5.00 -21.63
CA ALA A 71 -22.57 3.75 -21.93
C ALA A 71 -22.93 3.61 -23.43
N ALA A 72 -23.26 4.72 -24.09
CA ALA A 72 -23.56 4.76 -25.52
C ALA A 72 -22.34 4.56 -26.42
N ARG A 73 -21.11 4.68 -25.88
CA ARG A 73 -19.83 4.54 -26.63
C ARG A 73 -19.70 5.46 -27.84
N ASP A 74 -20.35 6.62 -27.80
CA ASP A 74 -20.14 7.68 -28.78
C ASP A 74 -18.86 8.47 -28.40
N PRO A 75 -17.80 8.46 -29.22
CA PRO A 75 -16.50 9.00 -28.83
C PRO A 75 -16.52 10.47 -28.40
N ALA A 76 -17.28 11.33 -29.11
CA ALA A 76 -17.25 12.76 -28.85
C ALA A 76 -17.94 13.16 -27.52
N PRO A 77 -19.20 12.76 -27.25
CA PRO A 77 -19.84 12.97 -25.95
C PRO A 77 -19.10 12.27 -24.80
N CYS A 78 -18.55 11.07 -25.05
CA CYS A 78 -17.79 10.34 -24.05
C CYS A 78 -16.52 11.09 -23.61
N ASN A 79 -15.72 11.58 -24.56
CA ASN A 79 -14.50 12.34 -24.26
C ASN A 79 -14.81 13.59 -23.41
N ILE A 80 -15.89 14.30 -23.72
CA ILE A 80 -16.33 15.47 -22.95
C ILE A 80 -16.71 15.07 -21.51
N ALA A 81 -17.49 14.00 -21.35
CA ALA A 81 -17.90 13.50 -20.05
C ALA A 81 -16.69 13.05 -19.21
N LEU A 82 -15.80 12.24 -19.78
CA LEU A 82 -14.59 11.76 -19.10
C LEU A 82 -13.64 12.89 -18.74
N LYS A 83 -13.47 13.89 -19.60
CA LYS A 83 -12.68 15.10 -19.29
C LYS A 83 -13.26 15.85 -18.10
N SER A 84 -14.60 15.98 -18.03
CA SER A 84 -15.28 16.61 -16.89
C SER A 84 -15.05 15.82 -15.60
N VAL A 85 -15.18 14.50 -15.62
CA VAL A 85 -14.92 13.63 -14.46
C VAL A 85 -13.45 13.71 -14.02
N ALA A 86 -12.51 13.52 -14.95
CA ALA A 86 -11.08 13.52 -14.67
C ALA A 86 -10.60 14.86 -14.09
N SER A 87 -11.15 16.00 -14.54
CA SER A 87 -10.79 17.32 -13.99
C SER A 87 -11.14 17.50 -12.50
N LYS A 88 -12.02 16.66 -11.95
CA LYS A 88 -12.39 16.66 -10.52
C LYS A 88 -11.55 15.70 -9.67
N LEU A 89 -10.71 14.88 -10.30
CA LEU A 89 -9.96 13.82 -9.65
C LEU A 89 -8.46 14.10 -9.74
N SER A 90 -7.94 14.93 -8.83
CA SER A 90 -6.51 15.32 -8.81
C SER A 90 -5.53 14.13 -8.71
N GLN A 91 -5.99 13.01 -8.17
CA GLN A 91 -5.21 11.77 -7.99
C GLN A 91 -5.14 10.93 -9.28
N VAL A 92 -6.00 11.20 -10.28
CA VAL A 92 -6.18 10.37 -11.47
C VAL A 92 -5.57 11.07 -12.67
N ARG A 93 -4.61 10.42 -13.34
CA ARG A 93 -3.94 11.02 -14.51
C ARG A 93 -4.82 11.02 -15.77
N ASN A 94 -5.55 9.93 -15.98
CA ASN A 94 -6.46 9.75 -17.12
C ASN A 94 -7.46 8.63 -16.85
N ILE A 95 -8.58 8.68 -17.56
CA ILE A 95 -9.63 7.64 -17.55
C ILE A 95 -9.87 7.23 -19.00
N LEU A 96 -9.92 5.92 -19.26
CA LEU A 96 -10.11 5.37 -20.59
C LEU A 96 -11.25 4.37 -20.58
N VAL A 97 -11.96 4.31 -21.70
CA VAL A 97 -12.95 3.27 -22.00
C VAL A 97 -12.41 2.44 -23.13
N LEU A 98 -12.24 1.16 -22.88
CA LEU A 98 -11.82 0.18 -23.86
C LEU A 98 -13.00 -0.70 -24.26
N ASP A 99 -13.00 -1.17 -25.49
CA ASP A 99 -13.91 -2.24 -25.90
C ASP A 99 -13.39 -3.62 -25.44
N ARG A 100 -14.13 -4.68 -25.79
CA ARG A 100 -13.77 -6.06 -25.39
C ARG A 100 -12.50 -6.58 -26.06
N THR A 101 -12.02 -5.90 -27.11
CA THR A 101 -10.78 -6.24 -27.83
C THR A 101 -9.57 -5.49 -27.28
N GLY A 102 -9.78 -4.58 -26.32
CA GLY A 102 -8.72 -3.71 -25.80
C GLY A 102 -8.48 -2.46 -26.66
N SER A 103 -9.38 -2.15 -27.59
CA SER A 103 -9.28 -0.94 -28.42
C SER A 103 -9.90 0.26 -27.73
N LEU A 104 -9.29 1.43 -27.89
CA LEU A 104 -9.76 2.67 -27.28
C LEU A 104 -11.08 3.14 -27.90
N VAL A 105 -12.09 3.33 -27.06
CA VAL A 105 -13.36 3.95 -27.46
C VAL A 105 -13.30 5.46 -27.26
N CYS A 106 -12.90 5.88 -26.06
CA CYS A 106 -12.81 7.28 -25.63
C CYS A 106 -11.95 7.41 -24.37
N ASP A 107 -11.45 8.61 -24.10
CA ASP A 107 -10.64 8.91 -22.93
C ASP A 107 -10.73 10.38 -22.50
N SER A 108 -10.17 10.69 -21.33
CA SER A 108 -10.16 12.04 -20.76
C SER A 108 -9.13 12.99 -21.38
N LEU A 109 -8.14 12.49 -22.12
CA LEU A 109 -7.06 13.25 -22.76
C LEU A 109 -7.35 13.54 -24.25
N GLY A 110 -8.27 12.80 -24.87
CA GLY A 110 -8.70 13.00 -26.26
C GLY A 110 -7.77 12.33 -27.27
N TRP A 111 -7.32 11.11 -26.97
CA TRP A 111 -6.61 10.25 -27.91
C TRP A 111 -7.53 9.74 -29.03
N GLU A 112 -6.93 9.28 -30.11
CA GLU A 112 -7.65 8.78 -31.28
C GLU A 112 -8.29 7.41 -30.98
N ALA A 113 -9.60 7.30 -31.24
CA ALA A 113 -10.34 6.07 -31.09
C ALA A 113 -9.77 4.96 -31.99
N GLY A 114 -9.80 3.72 -31.52
CA GLY A 114 -9.22 2.56 -32.21
C GLY A 114 -7.76 2.27 -31.85
N THR A 115 -7.09 3.13 -31.07
CA THR A 115 -5.75 2.83 -30.52
C THR A 115 -5.81 1.55 -29.69
N SER A 116 -4.97 0.55 -30.02
CA SER A 116 -4.96 -0.74 -29.31
C SER A 116 -4.15 -0.67 -28.01
N PHE A 117 -4.73 -1.22 -26.94
CA PHE A 117 -4.10 -1.43 -25.63
C PHE A 117 -3.98 -2.91 -25.27
N ALA A 118 -4.16 -3.82 -26.24
CA ALA A 118 -4.14 -5.26 -26.02
C ALA A 118 -2.75 -5.83 -25.69
N ASP A 119 -1.67 -5.05 -25.85
CA ASP A 119 -0.27 -5.43 -25.60
C ASP A 119 0.13 -5.36 -24.11
N ARG A 120 -0.82 -5.53 -23.19
CA ARG A 120 -0.56 -5.48 -21.74
C ARG A 120 -0.84 -6.84 -21.10
N ASP A 121 -0.04 -7.83 -21.49
CA ASP A 121 0.15 -9.10 -20.76
C ASP A 121 1.43 -9.07 -19.92
#